data_AF-A0A353PV84-F1
#
_entry.id   AF-A0A353PV84-F1
#
_cell.length_a   1.000
_cell.length_b   1.000
_cell.length_c   1.000
_cell.angle_alpha   90.00
_cell.angle_beta   90.00
_cell.angle_gamma   90.00
#
_symmetry.space_group_name_H-M   'P 1'
#
loop_
_entity.id
_entity.type
_entity.pdbx_description
1 polymer ?
#
loop_
_entity_poly.entity_id
_entity_poly.type
_entity_poly.pdbx_seq_one_letter_code
_entity_poly.pdbx_strand_id
1 'polypeptide(L)'
;MTVYIALFTVLNVSLWILLFARLKKEFSPAAVLREIRQEVEKLIIEINKEVDQDISLIEARRSGLKELLEKIDERILTIDKKIGLIDSQNALLREEEKILEKLSPQRAYLKNKTKNQKADMPLFSQSKEKNTTESIFSLNQDEPEEFLQGRVEKEKQEEPIRVSFSKNPINQGKAMKDLVISMALQGKDESEIADALKMPVREVAFIIELHGN
;
A
#
# COMPACT_ATOMS: atom_id res chain seq x y z
N MET A 1 3.47 -69.00 -54.42
CA MET A 1 4.39 -68.37 -53.44
C MET A 1 4.94 -67.04 -53.96
N THR A 2 5.59 -67.00 -55.13
CA THR A 2 6.21 -65.77 -55.70
C THR A 2 5.23 -64.62 -55.95
N VAL A 3 4.03 -64.89 -56.46
CA VAL A 3 3.00 -63.86 -56.72
C VAL A 3 2.53 -63.18 -55.44
N TYR A 4 2.32 -63.95 -54.36
CA TYR A 4 1.93 -63.39 -53.06
C TYR A 4 3.03 -62.53 -52.44
N ILE A 5 4.30 -62.94 -52.59
CA ILE A 5 5.45 -62.15 -52.14
C ILE A 5 5.51 -60.83 -52.91
N ALA A 6 5.38 -60.85 -54.24
CA ALA A 6 5.37 -59.65 -55.06
C ALA A 6 4.23 -58.68 -54.66
N LEU A 7 3.02 -59.19 -54.47
CA LEU A 7 1.87 -58.40 -54.03
C LEU A 7 2.12 -57.73 -52.66
N PHE A 8 2.62 -58.49 -51.69
CA PHE A 8 2.94 -57.97 -50.35
C PHE A 8 4.02 -56.90 -50.40
N THR A 9 5.02 -57.07 -51.27
CA THR A 9 6.10 -56.11 -51.46
C THR A 9 5.59 -54.78 -52.04
N VAL A 10 4.72 -54.84 -53.05
CA VAL A 10 4.07 -53.65 -53.65
C VAL A 10 3.21 -52.92 -52.61
N LEU A 11 2.43 -53.68 -51.83
CA LEU A 11 1.61 -53.11 -50.75
C LEU A 11 2.48 -52.39 -49.71
N ASN A 12 3.58 -53.01 -49.28
CA ASN A 12 4.48 -52.44 -48.28
C ASN A 12 5.17 -51.17 -48.79
N VAL A 13 5.65 -51.18 -50.05
CA VAL A 13 6.22 -49.98 -50.70
C VAL A 13 5.18 -48.86 -50.82
N SER A 14 3.94 -49.19 -51.16
CA SER A 14 2.85 -48.20 -51.23
C SER A 14 2.54 -47.59 -49.86
N LEU A 15 2.54 -48.39 -48.79
CA LEU A 15 2.38 -47.92 -47.41
C LEU A 15 3.53 -46.99 -47.01
N TRP A 16 4.76 -47.32 -47.39
CA TRP A 16 5.94 -46.47 -47.15
C TRP A 16 5.82 -45.11 -47.82
N ILE A 17 5.38 -45.07 -49.08
CA ILE A 17 5.16 -43.83 -49.82
C ILE A 17 4.06 -42.98 -49.18
N LEU A 18 2.95 -43.61 -48.78
CA LEU A 18 1.85 -42.92 -48.10
C LEU A 18 2.27 -42.37 -46.73
N LEU A 19 2.98 -43.16 -45.93
CA LEU A 19 3.55 -42.73 -44.65
C LEU A 19 4.50 -41.56 -44.85
N PHE A 20 5.42 -41.64 -45.81
CA PHE A 20 6.37 -40.55 -46.06
C PHE A 20 5.68 -39.26 -46.50
N ALA A 21 4.66 -39.36 -47.37
CA ALA A 21 3.86 -38.21 -47.78
C ALA A 21 3.08 -37.59 -46.61
N ARG A 22 2.49 -38.43 -45.75
CA ARG A 22 1.76 -37.97 -44.57
C ARG A 22 2.68 -37.34 -43.53
N LEU A 23 3.82 -37.97 -43.25
CA LEU A 23 4.83 -37.46 -42.32
C LEU A 23 5.41 -36.13 -42.80
N LYS A 24 5.66 -35.97 -44.12
CA LYS A 24 6.12 -34.69 -44.67
C LYS A 24 5.10 -33.55 -44.50
N LYS A 25 3.81 -33.88 -44.42
CA LYS A 25 2.72 -32.94 -44.19
C LYS A 25 2.53 -32.59 -42.71
N GLU A 26 2.58 -33.58 -41.83
CA GLU A 26 2.34 -33.40 -40.38
C GLU A 26 3.59 -32.95 -39.61
N PHE A 27 4.78 -33.40 -40.02
CA PHE A 27 6.08 -33.01 -39.44
C PHE A 27 6.87 -32.09 -40.35
N SER A 28 6.21 -31.20 -41.11
CA SER A 28 6.96 -30.15 -41.83
C SER A 28 7.63 -29.26 -40.77
N PRO A 29 8.97 -29.29 -40.62
CA PRO A 29 9.65 -28.49 -39.60
C PRO A 29 9.40 -26.99 -39.79
N ALA A 30 9.06 -26.60 -41.02
CA ALA A 30 8.66 -25.25 -41.38
C ALA A 30 7.31 -24.84 -40.77
N ALA A 31 6.36 -25.75 -40.57
CA ALA A 31 5.08 -25.45 -39.94
C ALA A 31 5.26 -25.18 -38.44
N VAL A 32 6.01 -26.05 -37.76
CA VAL A 32 6.35 -25.88 -36.33
C VAL A 32 7.17 -24.61 -36.11
N LEU A 33 8.18 -24.33 -36.95
CA LEU A 33 8.98 -23.12 -36.84
C LEU A 33 8.15 -21.85 -37.09
N ARG A 34 7.14 -21.92 -37.98
CA ARG A 34 6.23 -20.80 -38.23
C ARG A 34 5.34 -20.54 -37.02
N GLU A 35 4.81 -21.59 -36.40
CA GLU A 35 4.00 -21.49 -35.18
C GLU A 35 4.81 -20.90 -34.02
N ILE A 36 6.03 -21.38 -33.81
CA ILE A 36 6.95 -20.81 -32.81
C ILE A 36 7.22 -19.33 -33.09
N ARG A 37 7.50 -18.95 -34.34
CA ARG A 37 7.71 -17.53 -34.69
C ARG A 37 6.46 -16.69 -34.40
N GLN A 38 5.28 -17.19 -34.73
CA GLN A 38 4.02 -16.49 -34.47
C GLN A 38 3.76 -16.32 -32.97
N GLU A 39 4.03 -17.35 -32.16
CA GLU A 39 3.88 -17.25 -30.72
C GLU A 39 4.92 -16.28 -30.11
N VAL A 40 6.16 -16.30 -30.59
CA VAL A 40 7.19 -15.34 -30.17
C VAL A 40 6.81 -13.92 -30.56
N GLU A 41 6.33 -13.67 -31.77
CA GLU A 41 5.86 -12.34 -32.19
C GLU A 41 4.70 -11.84 -31.31
N LYS A 42 3.75 -12.72 -31.01
CA LYS A 42 2.64 -12.41 -30.10
C LYS A 42 3.14 -12.09 -28.69
N LEU A 43 4.09 -12.87 -28.17
CA LEU A 43 4.67 -12.67 -26.84
C LEU A 43 5.48 -11.37 -26.78
N ILE A 44 6.19 -11.00 -27.84
CA ILE A 44 6.88 -9.70 -27.95
C ILE A 44 5.87 -8.55 -27.91
N ILE A 45 4.74 -8.67 -28.63
CA ILE A 45 3.69 -7.64 -28.62
C ILE A 45 3.08 -7.50 -27.22
N GLU A 46 2.82 -8.62 -26.55
CA GLU A 46 2.26 -8.63 -25.20
C GLU A 46 3.21 -8.01 -24.18
N ILE A 47 4.49 -8.40 -24.20
CA ILE A 47 5.52 -7.79 -23.35
C ILE A 47 5.62 -6.29 -23.62
N ASN A 48 5.68 -5.87 -24.89
CA ASN A 48 5.83 -4.45 -25.19
C ASN A 48 4.64 -3.63 -24.67
N LYS A 49 3.42 -4.17 -24.79
CA LYS A 49 2.22 -3.54 -24.25
C LYS A 49 2.25 -3.45 -22.72
N GLU A 50 2.66 -4.52 -22.04
CA GLU A 50 2.77 -4.55 -20.58
C GLU A 50 3.86 -3.59 -20.09
N VAL A 51 5.02 -3.58 -20.76
CA VAL A 51 6.12 -2.66 -20.47
C VAL A 51 5.71 -1.20 -20.68
N ASP A 52 5.00 -0.87 -21.76
CA ASP A 52 4.50 0.50 -21.98
C ASP A 52 3.54 0.94 -20.87
N GLN A 53 2.66 0.03 -20.42
CA GLN A 53 1.75 0.30 -19.31
C GLN A 53 2.50 0.50 -17.99
N ASP A 54 3.50 -0.34 -17.72
CA ASP A 54 4.34 -0.22 -16.53
C ASP A 54 5.16 1.07 -16.52
N ILE A 55 5.73 1.45 -17.67
CA ILE A 55 6.43 2.74 -17.82
C ILE A 55 5.48 3.90 -17.53
N SER A 56 4.25 3.85 -18.07
CA SER A 56 3.24 4.87 -17.80
C SER A 56 2.89 4.97 -16.32
N LEU A 57 2.76 3.84 -15.62
CA LEU A 57 2.49 3.81 -14.19
C LEU A 57 3.66 4.38 -13.37
N ILE A 58 4.90 4.04 -13.76
CA ILE A 58 6.11 4.55 -13.12
C ILE A 58 6.21 6.07 -13.31
N GLU A 59 5.93 6.59 -14.51
CA GLU A 59 5.98 8.03 -14.77
C GLU A 59 4.88 8.78 -14.01
N ALA A 60 3.68 8.21 -13.87
CA ALA A 60 2.62 8.77 -13.04
C ALA A 60 3.05 8.85 -11.57
N ARG A 61 3.63 7.78 -11.01
CA ARG A 61 4.15 7.77 -9.63
C ARG A 61 5.29 8.77 -9.45
N ARG A 62 6.20 8.87 -10.42
CA ARG A 62 7.30 9.84 -10.40
C ARG A 62 6.76 11.28 -10.41
N SER A 63 5.74 11.54 -11.21
CA SER A 63 5.08 12.86 -11.27
C SER A 63 4.40 13.20 -9.95
N GLY A 64 3.67 12.25 -9.35
CA GLY A 64 3.07 12.44 -8.02
C GLY A 64 4.13 12.70 -6.94
N LEU A 65 5.26 11.99 -6.95
CA LEU A 65 6.35 12.24 -6.01
C LEU A 65 6.98 13.62 -6.18
N LYS A 66 7.11 14.12 -7.42
CA LYS A 66 7.59 15.48 -7.68
C LYS A 66 6.65 16.54 -7.12
N GLU A 67 5.35 16.36 -7.32
CA GLU A 67 4.33 17.28 -6.79
C GLU A 67 4.35 17.29 -5.24
N LEU A 68 4.47 16.11 -4.62
CA LEU A 68 4.60 16.01 -3.17
C LEU A 68 5.87 16.69 -2.66
N LEU A 69 6.99 16.54 -3.39
CA LEU A 69 8.24 17.21 -3.05
C LEU A 69 8.10 18.74 -3.15
N GLU A 70 7.46 19.24 -4.20
CA GLU A 70 7.18 20.67 -4.37
C GLU A 70 6.33 21.23 -3.22
N LYS A 71 5.29 20.48 -2.79
CA LYS A 71 4.47 20.84 -1.62
C LYS A 71 5.29 20.83 -0.31
N ILE A 72 6.25 19.93 -0.17
CA ILE A 72 7.15 19.89 0.99
C ILE A 72 8.08 21.11 0.97
N ASP A 73 8.68 21.42 -0.17
CA ASP A 73 9.57 22.57 -0.33
C ASP A 73 8.84 23.89 -0.03
N GLU A 74 7.61 24.05 -0.51
CA GLU A 74 6.77 25.20 -0.17
C GLU A 74 6.53 25.30 1.34
N ARG A 75 6.20 24.18 1.98
CA ARG A 75 5.98 24.14 3.44
C ARG A 75 7.25 24.47 4.21
N ILE A 76 8.40 23.96 3.81
CA ILE A 76 9.70 24.29 4.41
C ILE A 76 9.95 25.80 4.34
N LEU A 77 9.75 26.42 3.16
CA LEU A 77 9.91 27.86 3.01
C LEU A 77 8.99 28.67 3.94
N THR A 78 7.74 28.22 4.13
CA THR A 78 6.83 28.91 5.07
C THR A 78 7.26 28.75 6.53
N ILE A 79 7.80 27.59 6.89
CA ILE A 79 8.31 27.31 8.24
C ILE A 79 9.55 28.15 8.51
N ASP A 80 10.51 28.18 7.58
CA ASP A 80 11.73 28.99 7.69
C ASP A 80 11.41 30.47 7.87
N LYS A 81 10.42 31.00 7.12
CA LYS A 81 9.92 32.37 7.30
C LYS A 81 9.37 32.60 8.71
N LYS A 82 8.58 31.66 9.24
CA LYS A 82 8.02 31.77 10.61
C LYS A 82 9.11 31.71 11.67
N ILE A 83 10.10 30.85 11.51
CA ILE A 83 11.26 30.74 12.42
C ILE A 83 12.02 32.07 12.44
N GLY A 84 12.32 32.65 11.27
CA GLY A 84 13.00 33.95 11.20
C GLY A 84 12.23 35.08 11.88
N LEU A 85 10.90 35.10 11.76
CA LEU A 85 10.05 36.06 12.48
C LEU A 85 10.10 35.85 14.00
N ILE A 86 10.02 34.60 14.47
CA ILE A 86 10.14 34.27 15.90
C ILE A 86 11.51 34.69 16.44
N ASP A 87 12.59 34.44 15.70
CA ASP A 87 13.94 34.84 16.09
C ASP A 87 14.07 36.36 16.20
N SER A 88 13.50 37.10 15.25
CA SER A 88 13.46 38.56 15.32
C SER A 88 12.67 39.07 16.53
N GLN A 89 11.52 38.46 16.83
CA GLN A 89 10.70 38.82 17.99
C GLN A 89 11.43 38.51 19.31
N ASN A 90 12.08 37.35 19.39
CA ASN A 90 12.89 36.97 20.54
C ASN A 90 14.10 37.89 20.74
N ALA A 91 14.72 38.38 19.67
CA ALA A 91 15.80 39.36 19.76
C ALA A 91 15.31 40.67 20.37
N LEU A 92 14.14 41.17 19.95
CA LEU A 92 13.52 42.37 20.52
C LEU A 92 13.19 42.19 22.01
N LEU A 93 12.57 41.06 22.38
CA LEU A 93 12.26 40.75 23.79
C LEU A 93 13.52 40.68 24.66
N ARG A 94 14.63 40.17 24.13
CA ARG A 94 15.93 40.14 24.83
C ARG A 94 16.50 41.54 25.03
N GLU A 95 16.28 42.47 24.11
CA GLU A 95 16.70 43.87 24.28
C GLU A 95 15.85 44.58 25.33
N GLU A 96 14.54 44.41 25.30
CA GLU A 96 13.63 44.93 26.34
C GLU A 96 14.01 44.39 27.73
N GLU A 97 14.32 43.10 27.84
CA GLU A 97 14.74 42.49 29.10
C GLU A 97 16.04 43.11 29.63
N LYS A 98 17.04 43.33 28.76
CA LYS A 98 18.30 44.00 29.12
C LYS A 98 18.09 45.45 29.56
N ILE A 99 17.14 46.16 28.94
CA ILE A 99 16.81 47.54 29.30
C ILE A 99 16.12 47.56 30.68
N LEU A 100 15.14 46.69 30.91
CA LEU A 100 14.44 46.56 32.19
C LEU A 100 15.37 46.15 33.35
N GLU A 101 16.37 45.32 33.06
CA GLU A 101 17.41 44.93 34.01
C GLU A 101 18.31 46.14 34.39
N LYS A 102 18.66 46.99 33.42
CA LYS A 102 19.44 48.22 33.66
C LYS A 102 18.67 49.29 34.42
N LEU A 103 17.34 49.38 34.26
CA LEU A 103 16.51 50.39 34.94
C LEU A 103 16.03 49.98 36.35
N SER A 104 16.15 48.71 36.75
CA SER A 104 15.67 48.25 38.07
C SER A 104 16.59 47.21 38.73
N PRO A 105 17.60 47.62 39.53
CA PRO A 105 18.49 46.68 40.23
C PRO A 105 17.76 45.76 41.22
N GLN A 106 16.54 46.13 41.63
CA GLN A 106 15.72 45.37 42.58
C GLN A 106 15.03 44.13 41.97
N ARG A 107 14.82 44.09 40.64
CA ARG A 107 14.24 42.92 39.94
C ARG A 107 15.24 41.80 39.70
N ALA A 108 16.52 42.13 39.49
CA ALA A 108 17.59 41.12 39.39
C ALA A 108 17.68 40.28 40.68
N TYR A 109 17.51 40.91 41.84
CA TYR A 109 17.52 40.22 43.14
C TYR A 109 16.35 39.21 43.30
N LEU A 110 15.18 39.51 42.75
CA LEU A 110 14.01 38.60 42.78
C LEU A 110 14.16 37.41 41.82
N LYS A 111 14.70 37.62 40.61
CA LYS A 111 14.92 36.57 39.61
C LYS A 111 15.93 35.52 40.10
N ASN A 112 16.98 35.96 40.79
CA ASN A 112 18.02 35.11 41.38
C ASN A 112 17.49 34.27 42.55
N LYS A 113 16.50 34.79 43.29
CA LYS A 113 15.82 34.07 44.38
C LYS A 113 14.94 32.94 43.87
N THR A 114 14.18 33.15 42.78
CA THR A 114 13.37 32.09 42.14
C THR A 114 14.19 31.01 41.43
N LYS A 115 15.40 31.32 40.96
CA LYS A 115 16.27 30.34 40.29
C LYS A 115 16.93 29.38 41.29
N ASN A 116 17.30 29.87 42.47
CA ASN A 116 17.84 29.04 43.55
C ASN A 116 16.77 28.17 44.22
N GLN A 117 15.49 28.58 44.22
CA GLN A 117 14.41 27.79 44.83
C GLN A 117 13.89 26.64 43.94
N LYS A 118 14.28 26.58 42.67
CA LYS A 118 13.99 25.46 41.75
C LYS A 118 15.05 24.36 41.76
N ALA A 119 16.16 24.54 42.49
CA ALA A 119 17.25 23.55 42.56
C ALA A 119 16.98 22.41 43.56
N ASP A 120 16.06 22.60 44.52
CA ASP A 120 15.79 21.64 45.61
C ASP A 120 14.34 21.10 45.59
N MET A 121 13.85 20.66 44.42
CA MET A 121 12.61 19.87 44.34
C MET A 121 12.95 18.52 43.70
N PRO A 122 12.57 17.38 44.31
CA PRO A 122 12.86 16.08 43.74
C PRO A 122 12.24 15.97 42.35
N LEU A 123 13.06 15.55 41.40
CA LEU A 123 12.72 15.19 40.03
C LEU A 123 11.71 14.05 40.05
N PHE A 124 10.42 14.36 40.13
CA PHE A 124 9.38 13.40 39.78
C PHE A 124 9.33 13.34 38.26
N SER A 125 10.01 12.34 37.69
CA SER A 125 9.81 11.87 36.33
C SER A 125 8.36 11.41 36.18
N GLN A 126 7.47 12.32 35.81
CA GLN A 126 6.18 11.95 35.25
C GLN A 126 6.36 11.77 33.75
N SER A 127 6.91 10.62 33.38
CA SER A 127 6.60 9.98 32.10
C SER A 127 5.09 9.74 32.08
N LYS A 128 4.35 10.68 31.48
CA LYS A 128 2.99 10.43 31.02
C LYS A 128 3.03 10.27 29.51
N GLU A 129 3.51 9.10 29.12
CA GLU A 129 3.10 8.46 27.89
C GLU A 129 1.58 8.24 27.96
N LYS A 130 0.84 8.98 27.11
CA LYS A 130 -0.20 8.43 26.22
C LYS A 130 -0.91 9.54 25.45
N ASN A 131 -0.62 9.52 24.15
CA ASN A 131 -1.55 9.55 23.02
C ASN A 131 -2.35 10.82 22.70
N THR A 132 -2.44 11.03 21.39
CA THR A 132 -3.30 11.98 20.65
C THR A 132 -2.70 13.39 20.63
N THR A 133 -2.19 13.92 19.52
CA THR A 133 -2.91 14.09 18.25
C THR A 133 -1.88 14.38 17.15
N GLU A 134 -1.51 13.37 16.36
CA GLU A 134 -1.35 13.61 14.93
C GLU A 134 -2.75 13.92 14.37
N SER A 135 -2.83 14.72 13.30
CA SER A 135 -4.04 15.22 12.66
C SER A 135 -4.58 16.56 13.20
N ILE A 136 -3.87 17.64 12.89
CA ILE A 136 -4.56 18.84 12.39
C ILE A 136 -3.83 19.27 11.13
N PHE A 137 -4.29 18.81 9.96
CA PHE A 137 -4.69 19.69 8.87
C PHE A 137 -5.29 18.86 7.73
N SER A 138 -6.60 18.69 7.77
CA SER A 138 -7.39 18.29 6.61
C SER A 138 -7.46 19.47 5.64
N LEU A 139 -6.74 19.37 4.52
CA LEU A 139 -7.15 20.04 3.28
C LEU A 139 -7.80 18.95 2.44
N ASN A 140 -9.12 19.04 2.32
CA ASN A 140 -9.84 18.40 1.25
C ASN A 140 -9.22 18.88 -0.06
N GLN A 141 -8.79 17.93 -0.89
CA GLN A 141 -8.75 18.13 -2.32
C GLN A 141 -9.37 16.88 -2.92
N ASP A 142 -10.57 17.11 -3.45
CA ASP A 142 -11.25 16.27 -4.41
C ASP A 142 -10.27 15.89 -5.52
N GLU A 143 -10.23 14.62 -5.90
CA GLU A 143 -10.28 14.20 -7.30
C GLU A 143 -10.84 12.76 -7.36
N PRO A 144 -11.52 12.40 -8.45
CA PRO A 144 -12.38 11.22 -8.56
C PRO A 144 -11.59 9.95 -8.92
N GLU A 145 -11.90 8.86 -8.22
CA GLU A 145 -11.91 7.52 -8.82
C GLU A 145 -13.15 7.45 -9.74
N GLU A 146 -13.24 6.81 -10.89
CA GLU A 146 -12.53 5.67 -11.49
C GLU A 146 -13.31 5.43 -12.81
N PHE A 147 -12.75 5.03 -13.95
CA PHE A 147 -13.52 4.29 -14.99
C PHE A 147 -12.49 3.60 -15.93
N LEU A 148 -12.39 2.28 -16.17
CA LEU A 148 -13.09 1.06 -15.75
C LEU A 148 -12.20 -0.16 -16.04
N GLN A 149 -12.21 -1.17 -15.16
CA GLN A 149 -12.30 -2.55 -15.63
C GLN A 149 -13.78 -2.92 -15.74
N GLY A 150 -14.19 -3.54 -16.85
CA GLY A 150 -15.48 -4.21 -16.87
C GLY A 150 -16.00 -4.66 -18.23
N ARG A 151 -15.59 -5.88 -18.62
CA ARG A 151 -16.27 -6.80 -19.54
C ARG A 151 -17.80 -6.62 -19.63
N VAL A 152 -18.32 -6.63 -20.87
CA VAL A 152 -19.74 -6.78 -21.21
C VAL A 152 -20.22 -8.20 -20.89
N GLU A 153 -21.28 -8.34 -20.07
CA GLU A 153 -22.46 -9.15 -20.43
C GLU A 153 -23.76 -8.78 -19.66
N LYS A 154 -24.76 -8.32 -20.43
CA LYS A 154 -26.25 -8.33 -20.34
C LYS A 154 -27.05 -7.62 -19.21
N GLU A 155 -28.09 -6.94 -19.70
CA GLU A 155 -29.07 -6.03 -19.07
C GLU A 155 -29.95 -6.60 -17.95
N LYS A 156 -30.19 -5.77 -16.92
CA LYS A 156 -31.53 -5.52 -16.34
C LYS A 156 -31.55 -4.14 -15.64
N GLN A 157 -32.48 -3.27 -16.03
CA GLN A 157 -32.69 -1.93 -15.45
C GLN A 157 -33.26 -2.04 -14.02
N GLU A 158 -32.83 -1.16 -13.10
CA GLU A 158 -33.60 -0.63 -11.95
C GLU A 158 -32.77 0.46 -11.20
N GLU A 159 -33.46 1.46 -10.62
CA GLU A 159 -33.01 2.82 -10.22
C GLU A 159 -31.85 2.92 -9.18
N PRO A 160 -31.09 4.04 -9.14
CA PRO A 160 -29.89 4.13 -8.31
C PRO A 160 -30.17 4.14 -6.80
N ILE A 161 -29.51 3.22 -6.10
CA ILE A 161 -29.48 3.07 -4.64
C ILE A 161 -28.81 4.32 -4.02
N ARG A 162 -29.56 5.09 -3.22
CA ARG A 162 -28.99 6.13 -2.35
C ARG A 162 -28.37 5.49 -1.11
N VAL A 163 -27.04 5.49 -1.03
CA VAL A 163 -26.31 5.02 0.16
C VAL A 163 -26.15 6.17 1.14
N SER A 164 -26.74 6.04 2.33
CA SER A 164 -26.57 6.97 3.45
C SER A 164 -25.49 6.41 4.38
N PHE A 165 -24.34 7.08 4.49
CA PHE A 165 -23.29 6.69 5.42
C PHE A 165 -23.63 7.14 6.85
N SER A 166 -23.64 6.19 7.79
CA SER A 166 -23.84 6.45 9.22
C SER A 166 -22.62 7.14 9.83
N LYS A 167 -22.86 8.10 10.73
CA LYS A 167 -21.92 9.13 11.17
C LYS A 167 -21.08 8.78 12.41
N ASN A 168 -21.06 7.52 12.84
CA ASN A 168 -20.36 7.12 14.08
C ASN A 168 -19.28 6.04 13.85
N PRO A 169 -18.01 6.26 14.25
CA PRO A 169 -16.98 5.23 14.21
C PRO A 169 -17.22 4.18 15.29
N ILE A 170 -17.17 2.91 14.90
CA ILE A 170 -17.36 1.76 15.79
C ILE A 170 -16.02 1.41 16.45
N ASN A 171 -15.90 1.65 17.75
CA ASN A 171 -14.72 1.35 18.57
C ASN A 171 -14.72 -0.14 19.03
N GLN A 172 -14.85 -1.08 18.11
CA GLN A 172 -14.92 -2.54 18.41
C GLN A 172 -13.55 -3.23 18.43
N GLY A 173 -12.49 -2.57 17.94
CA GLY A 173 -11.20 -3.20 17.68
C GLY A 173 -10.34 -3.56 18.91
N LYS A 174 -10.67 -3.11 20.13
CA LYS A 174 -9.95 -3.54 21.36
C LYS A 174 -10.63 -4.70 22.07
N ALA A 175 -11.95 -4.60 22.26
CA ALA A 175 -12.73 -5.63 22.95
C ALA A 175 -12.76 -6.97 22.20
N MET A 176 -12.80 -6.96 20.87
CA MET A 176 -12.82 -8.20 20.08
C MET A 176 -11.47 -8.93 20.11
N LYS A 177 -10.35 -8.20 20.15
CA LYS A 177 -9.00 -8.78 20.25
C LYS A 177 -8.81 -9.51 21.58
N ASP A 178 -9.16 -8.84 22.67
CA ASP A 178 -9.07 -9.42 24.02
C ASP A 178 -9.94 -10.69 24.14
N LEU A 179 -11.09 -10.70 23.46
CA LEU A 179 -11.99 -11.84 23.43
C LEU A 179 -11.42 -13.03 22.64
N VAL A 180 -10.83 -12.80 21.46
CA VAL A 180 -10.13 -13.83 20.67
C VAL A 180 -8.99 -14.46 21.47
N ILE A 181 -8.17 -13.64 22.12
CA ILE A 181 -7.05 -14.11 22.94
C ILE A 181 -7.56 -14.94 24.13
N SER A 182 -8.64 -14.50 24.80
CA SER A 182 -9.22 -15.25 25.91
C SER A 182 -9.79 -16.61 25.50
N MET A 183 -10.36 -16.73 24.29
CA MET A 183 -10.88 -17.99 23.77
C MET A 183 -9.77 -18.94 23.30
N ALA A 184 -8.70 -18.39 22.72
CA ALA A 184 -7.52 -19.17 22.34
C ALA A 184 -6.81 -19.74 23.58
N LEU A 185 -6.69 -18.96 24.67
CA LEU A 185 -6.14 -19.44 25.95
C LEU A 185 -7.01 -20.52 26.63
N GLN A 186 -8.31 -20.57 26.32
CA GLN A 186 -9.19 -21.65 26.75
C GLN A 186 -9.02 -22.94 25.93
N GLY A 187 -8.12 -22.94 24.94
CA GLY A 187 -7.81 -24.10 24.09
C GLY A 187 -8.84 -24.34 22.99
N LYS A 188 -9.64 -23.33 22.60
CA LYS A 188 -10.55 -23.44 21.47
C LYS A 188 -9.79 -23.34 20.15
N ASP A 189 -10.26 -24.08 19.15
CA ASP A 189 -9.67 -24.08 17.82
C ASP A 189 -10.00 -22.79 17.05
N GLU A 190 -9.12 -22.39 16.13
CA GLU A 190 -9.23 -21.14 15.37
C GLU A 190 -10.53 -21.07 14.55
N SER A 191 -10.99 -22.23 14.08
CA SER A 191 -12.25 -22.40 13.35
C SER A 191 -13.49 -22.14 14.22
N GLU A 192 -13.47 -22.61 15.48
CA GLU A 192 -14.57 -22.43 16.43
C GLU A 192 -14.68 -20.97 16.91
N ILE A 193 -13.55 -20.29 17.06
CA ILE A 193 -13.49 -18.87 17.44
C ILE A 193 -14.02 -17.99 16.29
N ALA A 194 -13.67 -18.34 15.05
CA ALA A 194 -14.16 -17.67 13.85
C ALA A 194 -15.68 -17.73 13.73
N ASP A 195 -16.25 -18.92 13.92
CA ASP A 195 -17.70 -19.13 13.89
C ASP A 195 -18.42 -18.42 15.05
N ALA A 196 -17.85 -18.48 16.26
CA ALA A 196 -18.42 -17.82 17.44
C ALA A 196 -18.45 -16.29 17.32
N LEU A 197 -17.42 -15.70 16.70
CA LEU A 197 -17.26 -14.25 16.56
C LEU A 197 -17.70 -13.72 15.18
N LYS A 198 -18.19 -14.60 14.29
CA LYS A 198 -18.52 -14.30 12.89
C LYS A 198 -17.38 -13.55 12.18
N MET A 199 -16.15 -13.96 12.46
CA MET A 199 -14.93 -13.34 11.96
C MET A 199 -14.24 -14.33 11.02
N PRO A 200 -13.62 -13.89 9.90
CA PRO A 200 -12.89 -14.80 9.04
C PRO A 200 -11.76 -15.50 9.81
N VAL A 201 -11.59 -16.80 9.59
CA VAL A 201 -10.59 -17.65 10.25
C VAL A 201 -9.18 -17.06 10.16
N ARG A 202 -8.86 -16.44 9.02
CA ARG A 202 -7.57 -15.77 8.80
C ARG A 202 -7.31 -14.61 9.76
N GLU A 203 -8.35 -13.86 10.11
CA GLU A 203 -8.24 -12.73 11.03
C GLU A 203 -8.07 -13.22 12.47
N VAL A 204 -8.72 -14.34 12.84
CA VAL A 204 -8.52 -15.00 14.14
C VAL A 204 -7.06 -15.45 14.27
N ALA A 205 -6.56 -16.19 13.27
CA ALA A 205 -5.18 -16.67 13.24
C ALA A 205 -4.17 -15.52 13.30
N PHE A 206 -4.42 -14.45 12.55
CA PHE A 206 -3.57 -13.25 12.56
C PHE A 206 -3.53 -12.56 13.93
N ILE A 207 -4.67 -12.45 14.61
CA ILE A 207 -4.74 -11.87 15.97
C ILE A 207 -3.98 -12.74 16.98
N ILE A 208 -4.10 -14.06 16.89
CA ILE A 208 -3.37 -14.99 17.76
C ILE A 208 -1.86 -14.91 17.49
N GLU A 209 -1.44 -14.87 16.23
CA GLU A 209 -0.02 -14.77 15.85
C GLU A 209 0.62 -13.45 16.31
N LEU A 210 -0.10 -12.34 16.21
CA LEU A 210 0.41 -11.01 16.56
C LEU A 210 0.43 -10.76 18.08
N HIS A 211 -0.43 -11.43 18.84
CA HIS A 211 -0.69 -11.10 20.25
C HIS A 211 -0.60 -12.28 21.23
N GLY A 212 -0.28 -13.50 20.75
CA GLY A 212 -0.25 -14.73 21.55
C GLY A 212 1.01 -14.99 22.38
N ASN A 213 1.80 -13.95 22.71
CA ASN A 213 2.98 -14.05 23.58
C ASN A 213 2.69 -13.66 25.02
#